data_AF-A0A6J6Y8S7-F1
#
_entry.id   AF-A0A6J6Y8S7-F1
#
_cell.length_a   1.000
_cell.length_b   1.000
_cell.length_c   1.000
_cell.angle_alpha   90.00
_cell.angle_beta   90.00
_cell.angle_gamma   90.00
#
_symmetry.space_group_name_H-M   'P 1'
#
loop_
_entity.id
_entity.type
_entity.pdbx_description
1 polymer ?
#
loop_
_entity_poly.entity_id
_entity_poly.type
_entity_poly.pdbx_seq_one_letter_code
_entity_poly.pdbx_strand_id
1 'polypeptide(L)'
;MQIANTQLAEAESPSGKRIGEYRGVVLHERTLTTPKGGTVWLRGCSADVESGGNLSMSHRPTLTRMAAGGLLFGGIGMLGSLAAQKREVADKRELYLLIQTGEGGMVLQCPPDDGLVVRQFAMAINAYARDVDANDVERAAIAASSRSIIARIEGDTSDLDEARDAKEAVAQDPAHLEAIRDARAEMFALEAGSPQSD
;
A
#
# COMPACT_ATOMS: atom_id res chain seq x y z
N MET A 1 -14.51 13.77 -14.14
CA MET A 1 -14.99 13.64 -12.75
C MET A 1 -14.30 12.54 -11.95
N GLN A 2 -14.28 11.27 -12.39
CA GLN A 2 -13.76 10.16 -11.57
C GLN A 2 -12.32 10.38 -11.07
N ILE A 3 -11.41 10.86 -11.94
CA ILE A 3 -10.01 11.14 -11.57
C ILE A 3 -9.91 12.24 -10.51
N ALA A 4 -10.65 13.35 -10.65
CA ALA A 4 -10.63 14.46 -9.70
C ALA A 4 -11.21 14.06 -8.34
N ASN A 5 -12.27 13.22 -8.33
CA ASN A 5 -12.85 12.68 -7.10
C ASN A 5 -11.88 11.72 -6.41
N THR A 6 -11.17 10.88 -7.16
CA THR A 6 -10.14 9.99 -6.59
C THR A 6 -8.98 10.80 -6.00
N GLN A 7 -8.51 11.83 -6.70
CA GLN A 7 -7.44 12.71 -6.20
C GLN A 7 -7.86 13.49 -4.95
N LEU A 8 -9.10 13.98 -4.91
CA LEU A 8 -9.64 14.65 -3.73
C LEU A 8 -9.72 13.68 -2.53
N ALA A 9 -10.29 12.49 -2.73
CA ALA A 9 -10.37 11.48 -1.69
C ALA A 9 -8.99 11.04 -1.19
N GLU A 10 -8.02 10.91 -2.10
CA GLU A 10 -6.64 10.60 -1.74
C GLU A 10 -5.99 11.72 -0.95
N ALA A 11 -6.16 12.99 -1.34
CA ALA A 11 -5.61 14.16 -0.67
C ALA A 11 -6.25 14.44 0.71
N GLU A 12 -7.53 14.11 0.88
CA GLU A 12 -8.25 14.24 2.15
C GLU A 12 -8.02 13.08 3.13
N SER A 13 -7.42 11.98 2.68
CA SER A 13 -7.05 10.87 3.56
C SER A 13 -6.19 11.35 4.75
N PRO A 14 -6.59 11.05 6.01
CA PRO A 14 -5.86 11.52 7.18
C PRO A 14 -4.41 11.02 7.24
N SER A 15 -4.19 9.77 6.85
CA SER A 15 -2.90 9.08 6.86
C SER A 15 -2.08 9.30 5.57
N GLY A 16 -2.78 9.59 4.47
CA GLY A 16 -2.19 9.70 3.14
C GLY A 16 -1.89 8.36 2.49
N LYS A 17 -1.01 8.36 1.49
CA LYS A 17 -0.67 7.14 0.74
C LYS A 17 0.18 6.21 1.59
N ARG A 18 0.00 4.90 1.41
CA ARG A 18 0.86 3.87 1.98
C ARG A 18 2.20 3.83 1.25
N ILE A 19 3.29 3.95 1.98
CA ILE A 19 4.66 3.96 1.47
C ILE A 19 5.29 2.58 1.56
N GLY A 20 5.16 1.93 2.72
CA GLY A 20 5.78 0.65 2.97
C GLY A 20 5.26 -0.03 4.23
N GLU A 21 5.66 -1.28 4.43
CA GLU A 21 5.37 -2.03 5.63
C GLU A 21 6.59 -2.85 6.04
N TYR A 22 6.82 -2.94 7.34
CA TYR A 22 7.79 -3.87 7.90
C TYR A 22 7.29 -4.42 9.24
N ARG A 23 7.17 -5.76 9.32
CA ARG A 23 6.72 -6.51 10.51
C ARG A 23 5.45 -5.94 11.17
N GLY A 24 4.44 -5.59 10.36
CA GLY A 24 3.17 -5.04 10.83
C GLY A 24 3.22 -3.56 11.21
N VAL A 25 4.37 -2.90 11.06
CA VAL A 25 4.45 -1.43 11.06
C VAL A 25 4.20 -0.95 9.65
N VAL A 26 3.14 -0.17 9.44
CA VAL A 26 2.80 0.40 8.13
C VAL A 26 3.15 1.89 8.13
N LEU A 27 4.05 2.28 7.22
CA LEU A 27 4.41 3.67 6.99
C LEU A 27 3.46 4.26 5.94
N HIS A 28 2.75 5.32 6.34
CA HIS A 28 2.03 6.20 5.44
C HIS A 28 2.78 7.52 5.32
N GLU A 29 2.33 8.42 4.44
CA GLU A 29 2.94 9.74 4.25
C GLU A 29 2.94 10.60 5.52
N ARG A 30 1.89 10.48 6.36
CA ARG A 30 1.67 11.34 7.54
C ARG A 30 1.59 10.59 8.86
N THR A 31 1.37 9.28 8.79
CA THR A 31 1.19 8.45 9.98
C THR A 31 1.92 7.13 9.88
N LEU A 32 2.16 6.55 11.06
CA LEU A 32 2.65 5.19 11.25
C LEU A 32 1.55 4.37 11.92
N THR A 33 1.19 3.25 11.32
CA THR A 33 0.33 2.25 11.98
C THR A 33 1.21 1.25 12.69
N THR A 34 1.01 1.13 14.00
CA THR A 34 1.71 0.18 14.85
C THR A 34 1.17 -1.24 14.67
N PRO A 35 1.93 -2.29 15.02
CA PRO A 35 1.46 -3.68 14.91
C PRO A 35 0.25 -3.98 15.81
N LYS A 36 -0.01 -3.13 16.81
CA LYS A 36 -1.19 -3.20 17.69
C LYS A 36 -2.43 -2.50 17.13
N GLY A 37 -2.34 -1.94 15.92
CA GLY A 37 -3.42 -1.23 15.24
C GLY A 37 -3.55 0.25 15.60
N GLY A 38 -2.73 0.78 16.52
CA GLY A 38 -2.70 2.22 16.83
C GLY A 38 -2.05 3.01 15.70
N THR A 39 -2.56 4.21 15.40
CA THR A 39 -2.02 5.12 14.38
C THR A 39 -1.39 6.33 15.07
N VAL A 40 -0.15 6.65 14.70
CA VAL A 40 0.65 7.73 15.32
C VAL A 40 1.10 8.70 14.24
N TRP A 41 1.15 10.00 14.56
CA TRP A 41 1.64 11.03 13.63
C TRP A 41 3.16 10.94 13.40
N LEU A 42 3.58 11.09 12.15
CA LEU A 42 5.00 11.10 11.76
C LEU A 42 5.76 12.35 12.22
N ARG A 43 5.06 13.44 12.55
CA ARG A 43 5.70 14.68 12.97
C ARG A 43 6.54 14.45 14.23
N GLY A 44 7.84 14.74 14.13
CA GLY A 44 8.80 14.52 15.21
C GLY A 44 9.16 13.06 15.45
N CYS A 45 8.81 12.15 14.54
CA CYS A 45 9.27 10.77 14.61
C CYS A 45 10.75 10.64 14.24
N SER A 46 11.43 9.70 14.88
CA SER A 46 12.76 9.23 14.51
C SER A 46 12.79 7.70 14.52
N ALA A 47 13.58 7.12 13.63
CA ALA A 47 13.82 5.69 13.58
C ALA A 47 15.32 5.40 13.52
N ASP A 48 15.76 4.42 14.31
CA ASP A 48 17.15 3.96 14.37
C ASP A 48 17.21 2.43 14.38
N VAL A 49 18.33 1.89 13.92
CA VAL A 49 18.58 0.47 13.80
C VAL A 49 19.78 0.10 14.64
N GLU A 50 19.53 -0.63 15.72
CA GLU A 50 20.57 -1.09 16.64
C GLU A 50 20.86 -2.57 16.39
N SER A 51 22.15 -2.90 16.18
CA SER A 51 22.60 -4.28 16.11
C SER A 51 23.30 -4.67 17.41
N GLY A 52 22.78 -5.70 18.08
CA GLY A 52 23.36 -6.30 19.28
C GLY A 52 23.90 -7.70 19.00
N GLY A 53 24.71 -8.22 19.93
CA GLY A 53 25.18 -9.61 19.90
C GLY A 53 26.63 -9.79 19.44
N ASN A 54 27.30 -10.77 20.05
CA ASN A 54 28.69 -11.11 19.75
C ASN A 54 28.75 -11.90 18.43
N LEU A 55 29.66 -11.53 17.51
CA LEU A 55 29.94 -12.30 16.29
C LEU A 55 30.14 -13.78 16.64
N SER A 56 29.41 -14.67 15.97
CA SER A 56 29.37 -16.09 16.32
C SER A 56 30.81 -16.64 16.43
N MET A 57 31.22 -17.02 17.64
CA MET A 57 32.40 -17.86 17.79
C MET A 57 32.02 -19.26 17.32
N SER A 58 32.47 -19.63 16.12
CA SER A 58 32.53 -21.04 15.74
C SER A 58 33.43 -21.73 16.76
N HIS A 59 32.84 -22.39 17.75
CA HIS A 59 33.58 -23.35 18.56
C HIS A 59 34.03 -24.47 17.62
N ARG A 60 35.27 -24.36 17.13
CA ARG A 60 35.96 -25.51 16.58
C ARG A 60 36.14 -26.47 17.76
N PRO A 61 35.60 -27.69 17.72
CA PRO A 61 35.92 -28.68 18.73
C PRO A 61 37.45 -28.85 18.68
N THR A 62 38.13 -28.42 19.74
CA THR A 62 39.57 -28.61 19.89
C THR A 62 39.85 -30.09 19.82
N LEU A 63 40.67 -30.47 18.83
CA LEU A 63 41.05 -31.83 18.44
C LEU A 63 41.56 -32.68 19.63
N THR A 64 41.91 -32.03 20.74
CA THR A 64 42.32 -32.62 22.02
C THR A 64 41.26 -33.50 22.69
N ARG A 65 39.96 -33.32 22.40
CA ARG A 65 38.89 -34.16 23.00
C ARG A 65 38.68 -35.51 22.28
N MET A 66 39.11 -35.64 21.03
CA MET A 66 39.10 -36.91 20.30
C MET A 66 40.21 -37.86 20.80
N ALA A 67 41.36 -37.32 21.19
CA ALA A 67 42.48 -38.14 21.71
C ALA A 67 42.19 -38.73 23.10
N ALA A 68 41.50 -37.98 23.97
CA ALA A 68 41.14 -38.47 25.32
C ALA A 68 39.99 -39.49 25.32
N GLY A 69 39.06 -39.41 24.36
CA GLY A 69 37.97 -40.39 24.22
C GLY A 69 38.38 -41.70 23.53
N GLY A 70 39.35 -41.66 22.61
CA GLY A 70 39.85 -42.84 21.89
C GLY A 70 40.69 -43.81 22.72
N LEU A 71 41.22 -43.37 23.87
CA LEU A 71 42.00 -44.22 24.78
C LEU A 71 41.16 -44.97 25.83
N LEU A 72 39.92 -44.55 26.10
CA LEU A 72 39.05 -45.16 27.12
C LEU A 72 38.03 -46.16 26.56
N PHE A 73 37.70 -46.09 25.26
CA PHE A 73 36.78 -47.03 24.61
C PHE A 73 37.44 -47.64 23.38
N GLY A 74 38.08 -48.79 23.56
CA GLY A 74 38.80 -49.50 22.50
C GLY A 74 37.96 -49.81 21.26
N GLY A 75 38.60 -49.68 20.10
CA GLY A 75 38.43 -50.45 18.85
C GLY A 75 37.08 -50.53 18.12
N ILE A 76 35.93 -50.47 18.80
CA ILE A 76 34.62 -50.87 18.25
C ILE A 76 33.60 -49.72 18.28
N GLY A 77 33.87 -48.63 19.00
CA GLY A 77 32.96 -47.47 19.12
C GLY A 77 33.12 -46.37 18.06
N MET A 78 34.01 -46.52 17.07
CA MET A 78 34.47 -45.40 16.24
C MET A 78 33.56 -45.02 15.05
N LEU A 79 32.57 -45.85 14.71
CA LEU A 79 31.71 -45.60 13.53
C LEU A 79 30.42 -44.82 13.84
N GLY A 80 29.95 -44.79 15.08
CA GLY A 80 28.67 -44.17 15.44
C GLY A 80 28.71 -42.66 15.72
N SER A 81 29.88 -42.08 16.00
CA SER A 81 29.98 -40.69 16.49
C SER A 81 30.35 -39.66 15.41
N LEU A 82 30.71 -40.09 14.19
CA LEU A 82 31.13 -39.19 13.11
C LEU A 82 29.97 -38.52 12.35
N ALA A 83 28.74 -39.03 12.46
CA ALA A 83 27.61 -38.52 11.67
C ALA A 83 26.78 -37.41 12.35
N ALA A 84 27.01 -37.12 13.64
CA ALA A 84 26.11 -36.28 14.44
C ALA A 84 26.75 -35.01 15.02
N GLN A 85 27.89 -34.56 14.52
CA GLN A 85 28.34 -33.18 14.80
C GLN A 85 27.59 -32.21 13.89
N LYS A 86 26.28 -32.09 14.13
CA LYS A 86 25.47 -30.97 13.63
C LYS A 86 26.13 -29.71 14.18
N ARG A 87 26.82 -28.99 13.30
CA ARG A 87 27.49 -27.72 13.60
C ARG A 87 26.39 -26.71 13.89
N GLU A 88 25.96 -26.65 15.15
CA GLU A 88 24.98 -25.67 15.60
C GLU A 88 25.67 -24.32 15.64
N VAL A 89 25.65 -23.63 14.50
CA VAL A 89 26.01 -22.23 14.41
C VAL A 89 24.88 -21.49 15.12
N ALA A 90 24.99 -21.35 16.43
CA ALA A 90 24.12 -20.49 17.19
C ALA A 90 24.42 -19.05 16.77
N ASP A 91 23.67 -18.55 15.79
CA ASP A 91 23.70 -17.15 15.40
C ASP A 91 23.05 -16.34 16.51
N LYS A 92 23.87 -15.57 17.24
CA LYS A 92 23.46 -14.69 18.33
C LYS A 92 23.36 -13.23 17.88
N ARG A 93 23.34 -12.97 16.56
CA ARG A 93 23.12 -11.62 16.04
C ARG A 93 21.69 -11.20 16.37
N GLU A 94 21.57 -10.05 17.01
CA GLU A 94 20.29 -9.42 17.30
C GLU A 94 20.22 -8.10 16.54
N LEU A 95 19.05 -7.81 16.00
CA LEU A 95 18.77 -6.57 15.29
C LEU A 95 17.49 -5.98 15.88
N TYR A 96 17.50 -4.69 16.17
CA TYR A 96 16.38 -3.97 16.73
C TYR A 96 16.10 -2.73 15.87
N LEU A 97 14.82 -2.49 15.58
CA LEU A 97 14.33 -1.24 15.00
C LEU A 97 13.67 -0.46 16.13
N LEU A 98 14.24 0.69 16.45
CA LEU A 98 13.72 1.62 17.44
C LEU A 98 13.00 2.74 16.70
N ILE A 99 11.75 3.00 17.04
CA ILE A 99 10.96 4.10 16.49
C ILE A 99 10.50 4.95 17.66
N GLN A 100 10.91 6.22 17.69
CA GLN A 100 10.44 7.21 18.66
C GLN A 100 9.43 8.12 17.97
N THR A 101 8.36 8.44 18.67
CA THR A 101 7.29 9.31 18.22
C THR A 101 6.97 10.32 19.33
N GLY A 102 6.18 11.35 19.04
CA GLY A 102 5.70 12.28 20.07
C GLY A 102 4.82 11.62 21.15
N GLU A 103 4.26 10.44 20.86
CA GLU A 103 3.34 9.70 21.73
C GLU A 103 4.02 8.57 22.51
N GLY A 104 5.26 8.21 22.16
CA GLY A 104 6.01 7.15 22.83
C GLY A 104 7.13 6.56 21.99
N GLY A 105 7.67 5.42 22.43
CA GLY A 105 8.68 4.67 21.70
C GLY A 105 8.23 3.23 21.45
N MET A 106 8.64 2.66 20.32
CA MET A 106 8.47 1.25 20.02
C MET A 106 9.81 0.62 19.66
N VAL A 107 10.02 -0.61 20.12
CA VAL A 107 11.19 -1.41 19.79
C VAL A 107 10.71 -2.70 19.16
N LEU A 108 11.25 -3.02 17.98
CA LEU A 108 10.91 -4.20 17.21
C LEU A 108 12.17 -5.06 17.06
N GLN A 109 12.12 -6.27 17.60
CA GLN A 109 13.13 -7.26 17.30
C GLN A 109 13.00 -7.67 15.83
N CYS A 110 14.11 -7.64 15.10
CA CYS A 110 14.20 -7.90 13.67
C CYS A 110 15.07 -9.15 13.43
N PRO A 111 14.82 -9.90 12.35
CA PRO A 111 15.75 -10.93 11.93
C PRO A 111 17.10 -10.30 11.58
N PRO A 112 18.24 -10.89 11.98
CA PRO A 112 19.56 -10.33 11.70
C PRO A 112 19.88 -10.28 10.19
N ASP A 113 19.23 -11.12 9.40
CA ASP A 113 19.40 -11.17 7.94
C ASP A 113 18.67 -10.02 7.21
N ASP A 114 17.73 -9.34 7.87
CA ASP A 114 16.96 -8.23 7.30
C ASP A 114 17.66 -6.87 7.45
N GLY A 115 18.95 -6.85 7.81
CA GLY A 115 19.69 -5.63 8.15
C GLY A 115 19.58 -4.51 7.10
N LEU A 116 19.59 -4.83 5.81
CA LEU A 116 19.42 -3.83 4.75
C LEU A 116 17.98 -3.29 4.70
N VAL A 117 16.99 -4.17 4.75
CA VAL A 117 15.55 -3.83 4.66
C VAL A 117 15.15 -2.96 5.84
N VAL A 118 15.60 -3.31 7.05
CA VAL A 118 15.31 -2.55 8.29
C VAL A 118 15.90 -1.15 8.22
N ARG A 119 17.16 -1.01 7.75
CA ARG A 119 17.79 0.31 7.58
C ARG A 119 17.09 1.15 6.53
N GLN A 120 16.71 0.57 5.40
CA GLN A 120 15.95 1.28 4.37
C GLN A 120 14.60 1.76 4.91
N PHE A 121 13.91 0.92 5.69
CA PHE A 121 12.65 1.30 6.31
C PHE A 121 12.82 2.41 7.35
N ALA A 122 13.85 2.35 8.20
CA ALA A 122 14.18 3.42 9.14
C ALA A 122 14.53 4.74 8.43
N MET A 123 15.31 4.67 7.34
CA MET A 123 15.61 5.84 6.50
C MET A 123 14.35 6.44 5.88
N ALA A 124 13.41 5.60 5.43
CA ALA A 124 12.13 6.06 4.90
C ALA A 124 11.31 6.79 5.98
N ILE A 125 11.20 6.22 7.19
CA ILE A 125 10.52 6.89 8.32
C ILE A 125 11.13 8.28 8.56
N ASN A 126 12.46 8.37 8.65
CA ASN A 126 13.15 9.63 8.89
C ASN A 126 13.03 10.64 7.73
N ALA A 127 12.91 10.18 6.49
CA ALA A 127 12.67 11.05 5.34
C ALA A 127 11.25 11.64 5.42
N TYR A 128 10.23 10.78 5.52
CA TYR A 128 8.84 11.23 5.58
C TYR A 128 8.52 12.03 6.84
N ALA A 129 9.15 11.75 7.97
CA ALA A 129 9.01 12.53 9.20
C ALA A 129 9.55 13.96 9.06
N ARG A 130 10.62 14.17 8.28
CA ARG A 130 11.19 15.50 7.99
C ARG A 130 10.34 16.28 7.01
N ASP A 131 9.77 15.59 6.02
CA ASP A 131 9.02 16.23 4.95
C ASP A 131 7.50 16.33 5.24
N VAL A 132 7.06 15.91 6.44
CA VAL A 132 5.62 15.85 6.79
C VAL A 132 4.91 17.19 6.64
N ASP A 133 5.55 18.29 7.00
CA ASP A 133 4.94 19.62 6.92
C ASP A 133 4.84 20.11 5.46
N ALA A 134 5.82 19.77 4.62
CA ALA A 134 5.77 20.06 3.19
C ALA A 134 4.67 19.24 2.51
N ASN A 135 4.56 17.96 2.84
CA ASN A 135 3.52 17.06 2.35
C ASN A 135 2.11 17.56 2.74
N ASP A 136 1.94 18.09 3.96
CA ASP A 136 0.67 18.67 4.42
C ASP A 136 0.24 19.87 3.56
N VAL A 137 1.19 20.76 3.24
CA VAL A 137 0.94 21.93 2.39
C VAL A 137 0.60 21.51 0.96
N GLU A 138 1.37 20.59 0.37
CA GLU A 138 1.14 20.09 -0.98
C GLU A 138 -0.25 19.46 -1.11
N ARG A 139 -0.64 18.61 -0.16
CA ARG A 139 -1.95 17.97 -0.18
C ARG A 139 -3.09 18.95 -0.01
N ALA A 140 -2.93 19.97 0.84
CA ALA A 140 -3.91 21.03 0.97
C ALA A 140 -4.10 21.78 -0.37
N ALA A 141 -3.01 22.03 -1.11
CA ALA A 141 -3.06 22.62 -2.43
C ALA A 141 -3.77 21.70 -3.46
N ILE A 142 -3.44 20.40 -3.47
CA ILE A 142 -4.08 19.40 -4.35
C ILE A 142 -5.58 19.29 -4.05
N ALA A 143 -5.97 19.26 -2.77
CA ALA A 143 -7.37 19.22 -2.38
C ALA A 143 -8.12 20.48 -2.84
N ALA A 144 -7.53 21.67 -2.64
CA ALA A 144 -8.10 22.93 -3.09
C ALA A 144 -8.26 22.99 -4.61
N SER A 145 -7.24 22.58 -5.37
CA SER A 145 -7.32 22.56 -6.83
C SER A 145 -8.34 21.54 -7.33
N SER A 146 -8.39 20.35 -6.74
CA SER A 146 -9.35 19.30 -7.12
C SER A 146 -10.78 19.73 -6.88
N ARG A 147 -11.07 20.38 -5.74
CA ARG A 147 -12.39 20.98 -5.46
C ARG A 147 -12.78 22.04 -6.49
N SER A 148 -11.84 22.90 -6.89
CA SER A 148 -12.12 23.93 -7.91
C SER A 148 -12.45 23.32 -9.28
N ILE A 149 -11.79 22.22 -9.66
CA ILE A 149 -12.05 21.50 -10.91
C ILE A 149 -13.43 20.85 -10.86
N ILE A 150 -13.78 20.20 -9.75
CA ILE A 150 -15.10 19.59 -9.56
C ILE A 150 -16.19 20.65 -9.66
N ALA A 151 -16.06 21.76 -8.93
CA ALA A 151 -17.02 22.86 -8.95
C ALA A 151 -17.19 23.47 -10.36
N ARG A 152 -16.09 23.57 -11.13
CA ARG A 152 -16.16 24.04 -12.52
C ARG A 152 -16.92 23.06 -13.41
N ILE A 153 -16.66 21.76 -13.27
CA ILE A 153 -17.36 20.73 -14.06
C ILE A 153 -18.84 20.67 -13.69
N GLU A 154 -19.18 20.80 -12.40
CA GLU A 154 -20.57 20.80 -11.93
C GLU A 154 -21.33 22.06 -12.35
N GLY A 155 -20.65 23.21 -12.43
CA GLY A 155 -21.24 24.46 -12.88
C GLY A 155 -21.37 24.59 -14.41
N ASP A 156 -20.68 23.75 -15.17
CA ASP A 156 -20.72 23.74 -16.63
C ASP A 156 -21.88 22.85 -17.13
N THR A 157 -23.11 23.31 -16.88
CA THR A 157 -24.34 22.62 -17.33
C THR A 157 -24.87 23.13 -18.66
N SER A 158 -24.19 24.09 -19.30
CA SER A 158 -24.73 24.78 -20.49
C SER A 158 -25.07 23.81 -21.61
N ASP A 159 -24.22 22.84 -21.92
CA ASP A 159 -24.46 21.87 -22.98
C ASP A 159 -25.66 20.96 -22.66
N LEU A 160 -25.86 20.64 -21.37
CA LEU A 160 -27.01 19.84 -20.92
C LEU A 160 -28.30 20.65 -20.96
N ASP A 161 -28.23 21.93 -20.60
CA ASP A 161 -29.35 22.85 -20.64
C ASP A 161 -29.76 23.12 -22.10
N GLU A 162 -28.80 23.38 -23.00
CA GLU A 162 -29.03 23.50 -24.44
C GLU A 162 -29.64 22.22 -25.04
N ALA A 163 -29.14 21.04 -24.68
CA ALA A 163 -29.70 19.77 -25.15
C ALA A 163 -31.12 19.52 -24.60
N ARG A 164 -31.40 19.92 -23.35
CA ARG A 164 -32.74 19.83 -22.75
C ARG A 164 -33.70 20.78 -23.46
N ASP A 165 -33.30 22.01 -23.73
CA ASP A 165 -34.11 23.00 -24.43
C ASP A 165 -34.36 22.57 -25.89
N ALA A 166 -33.35 22.04 -26.59
CA ALA A 166 -33.51 21.49 -27.93
C ALA A 166 -34.49 20.31 -27.95
N LYS A 167 -34.41 19.41 -26.96
CA LYS A 167 -35.35 18.30 -26.82
C LYS A 167 -36.78 18.80 -26.58
N GLU A 168 -36.95 19.79 -25.70
CA GLU A 168 -38.26 20.37 -25.39
C GLU A 168 -38.86 21.06 -26.64
N ALA A 169 -38.04 21.78 -27.41
CA ALA A 169 -38.46 22.42 -28.65
C ALA A 169 -38.97 21.39 -29.68
N VAL A 170 -38.26 20.27 -29.87
CA VAL A 170 -38.69 19.19 -30.76
C VAL A 170 -39.97 18.51 -30.24
N ALA A 171 -40.10 18.33 -28.92
CA ALA A 171 -41.30 17.75 -28.32
C ALA A 171 -42.54 18.64 -28.47
N GLN A 172 -42.34 19.95 -28.62
CA GLN A 172 -43.41 20.93 -28.80
C GLN A 172 -43.67 21.28 -30.28
N ASP A 173 -42.86 20.79 -31.23
CA ASP A 173 -43.06 21.06 -32.66
C ASP A 173 -44.19 20.16 -33.23
N PRO A 174 -45.39 20.73 -33.51
CA PRO A 174 -46.52 19.96 -33.98
C PRO A 174 -46.27 19.35 -35.38
N ALA A 175 -45.49 20.03 -36.23
CA ALA A 175 -45.19 19.51 -37.57
C ALA A 175 -44.29 18.28 -37.49
N HIS A 176 -43.32 18.29 -36.56
CA HIS A 176 -42.45 17.15 -36.32
C HIS A 176 -43.22 15.96 -35.73
N LEU A 177 -44.13 16.22 -34.79
CA LEU A 177 -44.98 15.18 -34.20
C LEU A 177 -45.97 14.55 -35.21
N GLU A 178 -46.52 15.35 -36.11
CA GLU A 178 -47.37 14.86 -37.20
C GLU A 178 -46.57 13.99 -38.17
N ALA A 179 -45.38 14.42 -38.60
CA ALA A 179 -44.51 13.61 -39.45
C ALA A 179 -44.14 12.25 -38.82
N ILE A 180 -43.87 12.21 -37.51
CA ILE A 180 -43.63 10.95 -36.79
C ILE A 180 -44.86 10.05 -36.79
N ARG A 181 -46.07 10.62 -36.61
CA ARG A 181 -47.33 9.84 -36.64
C ARG A 181 -47.57 9.25 -38.01
N ASP A 182 -47.37 10.04 -39.07
CA ASP A 182 -47.58 9.60 -40.45
C ASP A 182 -46.60 8.48 -40.82
N ALA A 183 -45.31 8.65 -40.53
CA ALA A 183 -44.30 7.61 -40.76
C ALA A 183 -44.61 6.31 -39.99
N ARG A 184 -45.16 6.42 -38.77
CA ARG A 184 -45.58 5.26 -37.99
C ARG A 184 -46.79 4.56 -38.61
N ALA A 185 -47.74 5.31 -39.17
CA ALA A 185 -48.90 4.75 -39.87
C ALA A 185 -48.50 4.01 -41.15
N GLU A 186 -47.55 4.58 -41.93
CA GLU A 186 -47.01 3.93 -43.12
C GLU A 186 -46.28 2.61 -42.79
N MET A 187 -45.46 2.60 -41.75
CA MET A 187 -44.81 1.38 -41.25
C MET A 187 -45.82 0.28 -40.90
N PHE A 188 -46.87 0.62 -40.14
CA PHE A 188 -47.92 -0.34 -39.79
C PHE A 188 -48.68 -0.88 -41.01
N ALA A 189 -48.90 -0.03 -42.02
CA ALA A 189 -49.55 -0.45 -43.26
C ALA A 189 -48.67 -1.44 -44.06
N LEU A 190 -47.34 -1.23 -44.08
CA LEU A 190 -46.38 -2.15 -44.71
C LEU A 190 -46.30 -3.49 -43.97
N GLU A 191 -46.30 -3.49 -42.64
CA GLU A 191 -46.29 -4.71 -41.83
C GLU A 191 -47.59 -5.51 -42.00
N ALA A 192 -48.76 -4.85 -41.99
CA ALA A 192 -50.05 -5.50 -42.18
C ALA A 192 -50.27 -6.01 -43.61
N GLY A 193 -49.60 -5.40 -44.60
CA GLY A 193 -49.72 -5.72 -46.02
C GLY A 193 -48.70 -6.74 -46.53
N SER A 194 -47.71 -7.16 -45.73
CA SER A 194 -46.70 -8.14 -46.13
C SER A 194 -47.31 -9.56 -46.09
N PRO A 195 -47.62 -10.20 -47.24
CA PRO A 195 -48.04 -11.59 -47.24
C PRO A 195 -46.84 -12.43 -46.83
N GLN A 196 -46.98 -13.31 -45.84
CA GLN A 196 -46.02 -14.39 -45.63
C GLN A 196 -45.96 -15.20 -46.92
N SER A 197 -44.90 -14.97 -47.70
CA SER A 197 -44.54 -15.81 -48.83
C SER A 197 -43.98 -17.12 -48.28
N ASP A 198 -44.87 -18.09 -48.10
CA ASP A 198 -44.55 -19.53 -47.97
C ASP A 198 -43.99 -20.10 -49.28
#